data_AF-A0A662UCW8-F1
#
_entry.id   AF-A0A662UCW8-F1
#
_cell.length_a   1.000
_cell.length_b   1.000
_cell.length_c   1.000
_cell.angle_alpha   90.00
_cell.angle_beta   90.00
_cell.angle_gamma   90.00
#
_symmetry.space_group_name_H-M   'P 1'
#
loop_
_entity.id
_entity.type
_entity.pdbx_description
1 polymer ?
#
loop_
_entity_poly.entity_id
_entity_poly.type
_entity_poly.pdbx_seq_one_letter_code
_entity_poly.pdbx_strand_id
1 'polypeptide(L)'
;MSEEAKKKTITIRNIDEELYAKASALAKSIGETVGEVINEALRVFLSLAEGSYELVQKVREGMETTLKTITVGDLDELIVSKKDLEDIEGRVRFRNIKKLIFDNTVDLETFNRKVQSIVFVNEVIIPKNIAKLKALAKIRFVKKVSYSE
;
A
#
# COMPACT_ATOMS: atom_id res chain seq x y z
N MET A 1 -19.56 -28.09 -23.27
CA MET A 1 -20.30 -26.83 -23.42
C MET A 1 -20.21 -26.11 -22.08
N SER A 2 -19.42 -25.04 -21.99
CA SER A 2 -19.17 -24.33 -20.74
C SER A 2 -20.38 -23.45 -20.40
N GLU A 3 -20.93 -23.59 -19.19
CA GLU A 3 -22.06 -22.78 -18.73
C GLU A 3 -21.69 -21.30 -18.67
N GLU A 4 -22.39 -20.48 -19.46
CA GLU A 4 -22.30 -19.04 -19.41
C GLU A 4 -23.07 -18.55 -18.17
N ALA A 5 -22.34 -18.20 -17.11
CA ALA A 5 -22.91 -17.83 -15.82
C ALA A 5 -23.89 -16.64 -15.98
N LYS A 6 -25.18 -16.87 -15.74
CA LYS A 6 -26.22 -15.83 -15.77
C LYS A 6 -25.87 -14.69 -14.81
N LYS A 7 -25.70 -13.48 -15.36
CA LYS A 7 -25.50 -12.24 -14.58
C LYS A 7 -26.76 -11.97 -13.73
N LYS A 8 -26.63 -12.00 -12.41
CA LYS A 8 -27.71 -11.66 -11.47
C LYS A 8 -27.82 -10.14 -11.33
N THR A 9 -29.04 -9.62 -11.29
CA THR A 9 -29.30 -8.21 -10.95
C THR A 9 -28.98 -7.97 -9.47
N ILE A 10 -28.11 -7.00 -9.20
CA ILE A 10 -27.74 -6.56 -7.84
C ILE A 10 -28.21 -5.12 -7.68
N THR A 11 -28.90 -4.82 -6.58
CA THR A 11 -29.37 -3.47 -6.25
C THR A 11 -28.75 -3.02 -4.94
N ILE A 12 -28.07 -1.87 -4.97
CA ILE A 12 -27.46 -1.23 -3.80
C ILE A 12 -28.34 -0.04 -3.40
N ARG A 13 -28.73 0.03 -2.13
CA ARG A 13 -29.58 1.09 -1.58
C ARG A 13 -28.76 2.05 -0.72
N ASN A 14 -29.26 3.27 -0.55
CA ASN A 14 -28.64 4.34 0.26
C ASN A 14 -27.26 4.79 -0.25
N ILE A 15 -27.06 4.84 -1.57
CA ILE A 15 -25.92 5.56 -2.14
C ILE A 15 -26.25 7.05 -2.10
N ASP A 16 -25.29 7.86 -1.64
CA ASP A 16 -25.39 9.31 -1.67
C ASP A 16 -25.59 9.82 -3.11
N GLU A 17 -26.60 10.68 -3.31
CA GLU A 17 -27.02 11.13 -4.64
C GLU A 17 -25.94 11.96 -5.33
N GLU A 18 -25.24 12.82 -4.58
CA GLU A 18 -24.17 13.66 -5.12
C GLU A 18 -22.96 12.81 -5.52
N LEU A 19 -22.61 11.82 -4.70
CA LEU A 19 -21.55 10.87 -4.99
C LEU A 19 -21.85 10.03 -6.23
N TYR A 20 -23.09 9.53 -6.35
CA TYR A 20 -23.52 8.80 -7.54
C TYR A 20 -23.44 9.68 -8.80
N ALA A 21 -23.90 10.93 -8.72
CA ALA A 21 -23.83 11.87 -9.84
C ALA A 21 -22.39 12.11 -10.31
N LYS A 22 -21.46 12.29 -9.37
CA LYS A 22 -20.02 12.43 -9.67
C LYS A 22 -19.44 11.17 -10.30
N ALA A 23 -19.74 9.99 -9.75
CA ALA A 23 -19.27 8.72 -10.31
C ALA A 23 -19.85 8.47 -11.72
N SER A 24 -21.11 8.83 -11.95
CA SER A 24 -21.75 8.73 -13.26
C SER A 24 -21.14 9.67 -14.29
N ALA A 25 -20.85 10.92 -13.90
CA ALA A 25 -20.16 11.87 -14.76
C ALA A 25 -18.76 11.39 -15.13
N LEU A 26 -18.02 10.86 -14.16
CA LEU A 26 -16.69 10.27 -14.39
C LEU A 26 -16.77 9.11 -15.38
N ALA A 27 -17.66 8.13 -15.14
CA ALA A 27 -17.82 6.96 -16.01
C ALA A 27 -18.09 7.37 -17.46
N LYS A 28 -19.00 8.33 -17.68
CA LYS A 28 -19.28 8.89 -19.01
C LYS A 28 -18.05 9.55 -19.65
N SER A 29 -17.26 10.29 -18.87
CA SER A 29 -16.08 10.99 -19.39
C SER A 29 -14.96 10.06 -19.85
N ILE A 30 -14.88 8.86 -19.28
CA ILE A 30 -13.85 7.85 -19.60
C ILE A 30 -14.36 6.71 -20.49
N GLY A 31 -15.63 6.77 -20.91
CA GLY A 31 -16.23 5.75 -21.79
C GLY A 31 -16.56 4.43 -21.08
N GLU A 32 -16.68 4.44 -19.75
CA GLU A 32 -17.02 3.27 -18.94
C GLU A 32 -18.47 3.33 -18.42
N THR A 33 -18.99 2.19 -17.98
CA THR A 33 -20.28 2.13 -17.27
C THR A 33 -20.11 2.44 -15.79
N VAL A 34 -21.17 2.95 -15.15
CA VAL A 34 -21.18 3.17 -13.70
C VAL A 34 -20.91 1.85 -12.94
N GLY A 35 -21.40 0.73 -13.47
CA GLY A 35 -21.15 -0.58 -12.89
C GLY A 35 -19.67 -0.96 -12.86
N GLU A 36 -18.91 -0.67 -13.93
CA GLU A 36 -17.47 -0.93 -14.00
C GLU A 36 -16.70 -0.08 -12.99
N VAL A 37 -16.98 1.23 -12.93
CA VAL A 37 -16.36 2.15 -11.96
C VAL A 37 -16.62 1.70 -10.52
N ILE A 38 -17.86 1.32 -10.20
CA ILE A 38 -18.23 0.85 -8.86
C ILE A 38 -17.60 -0.51 -8.54
N ASN A 39 -17.54 -1.43 -9.51
CA ASN A 39 -16.88 -2.73 -9.31
C ASN A 39 -15.39 -2.53 -8.98
N GLU A 40 -14.68 -1.67 -9.69
CA GLU A 40 -13.26 -1.40 -9.41
C GLU A 40 -13.06 -0.73 -8.05
N ALA A 41 -13.90 0.26 -7.71
CA ALA A 41 -13.87 0.88 -6.40
C ALA A 41 -14.10 -0.15 -5.26
N LEU A 42 -15.07 -1.05 -5.44
CA LEU A 42 -15.35 -2.12 -4.48
C LEU A 42 -14.20 -3.14 -4.39
N ARG A 43 -13.61 -3.55 -5.51
CA ARG A 43 -12.42 -4.43 -5.51
C ARG A 43 -11.30 -3.80 -4.70
N VAL A 44 -10.98 -2.53 -4.97
CA VAL A 44 -9.93 -1.80 -4.24
C VAL A 44 -10.26 -1.70 -2.76
N PHE A 45 -11.51 -1.33 -2.42
CA PHE A 45 -11.93 -1.21 -1.02
C PHE A 45 -11.84 -2.55 -0.27
N LEU A 46 -12.36 -3.63 -0.85
CA LEU A 46 -12.31 -4.97 -0.24
C LEU A 46 -10.87 -5.45 -0.07
N SER A 47 -10.01 -5.22 -1.08
CA SER A 47 -8.58 -5.53 -1.00
C SER A 47 -7.86 -4.77 0.12
N LEU A 48 -8.27 -3.52 0.38
CA LEU A 48 -7.75 -2.72 1.49
C LEU A 48 -8.28 -3.21 2.85
N ALA A 49 -9.56 -3.58 2.91
CA ALA A 49 -10.27 -4.01 4.12
C ALA A 49 -9.82 -5.40 4.59
N GLU A 50 -9.59 -6.34 3.67
CA GLU A 50 -9.09 -7.69 3.95
C GLU A 50 -7.59 -7.72 4.27
N GLY A 51 -6.90 -6.58 4.18
CA GLY A 51 -5.45 -6.51 4.31
C GLY A 51 -4.70 -7.17 3.15
N SER A 52 -5.42 -7.71 2.16
CA SER A 52 -4.94 -8.31 0.91
C SER A 52 -4.53 -7.23 -0.10
N TYR A 53 -3.49 -6.46 0.28
CA TYR A 53 -2.90 -5.41 -0.55
C TYR A 53 -2.42 -5.89 -1.93
N GLU A 54 -2.25 -7.20 -2.11
CA GLU A 54 -1.90 -7.86 -3.37
C GLU A 54 -2.92 -7.62 -4.50
N LEU A 55 -4.22 -7.50 -4.20
CA LEU A 55 -5.23 -7.30 -5.25
C LEU A 55 -5.31 -5.82 -5.69
N VAL A 56 -5.00 -4.86 -4.79
CA VAL A 56 -4.77 -3.44 -5.16
C VAL A 56 -3.53 -3.28 -6.04
N GLN A 57 -2.50 -4.11 -5.81
CA GLN A 57 -1.33 -4.16 -6.68
C GLN A 57 -1.69 -4.76 -8.04
N LYS A 58 -2.41 -5.89 -8.12
CA LYS A 58 -2.81 -6.51 -9.41
C LYS A 58 -3.64 -5.61 -10.33
N VAL A 59 -4.50 -4.76 -9.77
CA VAL A 59 -5.27 -3.75 -10.55
C VAL A 59 -4.36 -2.63 -11.07
N ARG A 60 -3.27 -2.31 -10.36
CA ARG A 60 -2.24 -1.35 -10.82
C ARG A 60 -1.16 -2.01 -11.72
N GLU A 61 -0.91 -3.30 -11.57
CA GLU A 61 0.10 -4.13 -12.23
C GLU A 61 -0.33 -4.66 -13.61
N GLY A 62 -1.29 -4.02 -14.28
CA GLY A 62 -1.31 -4.04 -15.75
C GLY A 62 -0.07 -3.35 -16.35
N MET A 63 0.70 -2.62 -15.53
CA MET A 63 1.89 -1.86 -15.93
C MET A 63 3.07 -2.14 -14.98
N GLU A 64 3.89 -3.12 -15.39
CA GLU A 64 5.33 -3.25 -15.08
C GLU A 64 5.76 -3.92 -13.77
N THR A 65 6.27 -5.15 -13.94
CA THR A 65 7.43 -5.75 -13.23
C THR A 65 7.49 -5.54 -11.71
N THR A 66 6.64 -6.22 -10.96
CA THR A 66 6.71 -6.13 -9.49
C THR A 66 7.65 -7.16 -8.89
N LEU A 67 8.80 -6.66 -8.44
CA LEU A 67 9.57 -7.23 -7.33
C LEU A 67 8.60 -7.56 -6.18
N LYS A 68 8.57 -8.84 -5.78
CA LYS A 68 7.78 -9.37 -4.67
C LYS A 68 7.80 -8.41 -3.46
N THR A 69 6.65 -8.01 -2.96
CA THR A 69 6.56 -7.10 -1.81
C THR A 69 6.09 -7.88 -0.58
N ILE A 70 6.89 -7.88 0.47
CA ILE A 70 6.61 -8.55 1.75
C ILE A 70 6.10 -7.50 2.73
N THR A 71 5.06 -7.83 3.50
CA THR A 71 4.53 -6.94 4.55
C THR A 71 4.97 -7.45 5.92
N VAL A 72 5.49 -6.55 6.74
CA VAL A 72 5.92 -6.80 8.13
C VAL A 72 5.20 -5.82 9.05
N GLY A 73 4.53 -6.32 10.09
CA GLY A 73 3.70 -5.47 10.93
C GLY A 73 3.11 -6.14 12.16
N ASP A 74 2.27 -5.38 12.87
CA ASP A 74 1.56 -5.80 14.09
C ASP A 74 2.50 -6.11 15.27
N LEU A 75 3.51 -5.24 15.45
CA LEU A 75 4.57 -5.38 16.45
C LEU A 75 4.69 -4.15 17.35
N ASP A 76 5.14 -4.35 18.58
CA ASP A 76 5.43 -3.24 19.47
C ASP A 76 6.75 -2.56 19.10
N GLU A 77 7.82 -3.31 18.94
CA GLU A 77 9.13 -2.79 18.53
C GLU A 77 9.76 -3.69 17.47
N LEU A 78 10.37 -3.09 16.46
CA LEU A 78 11.12 -3.79 15.43
C LEU A 78 12.44 -3.06 15.14
N ILE A 79 13.54 -3.79 15.22
CA ILE A 79 14.86 -3.32 14.81
C ILE A 79 15.21 -4.03 13.50
N VAL A 80 15.64 -3.26 12.50
CA VAL A 80 15.94 -3.73 11.16
C VAL A 80 17.37 -3.37 10.80
N SER A 81 18.17 -4.39 10.52
CA SER A 81 19.52 -4.25 10.00
C SER A 81 19.55 -4.28 8.47
N LYS A 82 20.69 -3.92 7.89
CA LYS A 82 20.92 -4.11 6.44
C LYS A 82 20.78 -5.57 6.04
N LYS A 83 21.30 -6.49 6.87
CA LYS A 83 21.21 -7.93 6.62
C LYS A 83 19.76 -8.40 6.54
N ASP A 84 18.90 -7.95 7.45
CA ASP A 84 17.47 -8.33 7.45
C ASP A 84 16.76 -7.88 6.16
N LEU A 85 17.12 -6.71 5.62
CA LEU A 85 16.59 -6.22 4.35
C LEU A 85 17.17 -6.95 3.14
N GLU A 86 18.40 -7.45 3.22
CA GLU A 86 19.08 -8.17 2.14
C GLU A 86 18.65 -9.63 2.04
N ASP A 87 18.43 -10.29 3.18
CA ASP A 87 18.06 -11.72 3.30
C ASP A 87 16.68 -12.04 2.69
N ILE A 88 15.87 -11.02 2.42
CA ILE A 88 14.57 -11.19 1.78
C ILE A 88 14.58 -10.95 0.27
N GLU A 89 13.80 -11.75 -0.45
CA GLU A 89 13.55 -11.51 -1.87
C GLU A 89 12.50 -10.40 -2.05
N GLY A 90 12.92 -9.29 -2.67
CA GLY A 90 12.05 -8.17 -2.99
C GLY A 90 12.06 -7.03 -1.97
N ARG A 91 10.91 -6.37 -1.75
CA ARG A 91 10.80 -5.13 -0.96
C ARG A 91 9.92 -5.31 0.27
N VAL A 92 10.17 -4.54 1.33
CA VAL A 92 9.39 -4.55 2.58
C VAL A 92 8.45 -3.37 2.67
N ARG A 93 7.22 -3.65 3.11
CA ARG A 93 6.28 -2.69 3.64
C ARG A 93 6.16 -2.88 5.15
N PHE A 94 6.45 -1.84 5.91
CA PHE A 94 6.27 -1.84 7.36
C PHE A 94 4.92 -1.25 7.73
N ARG A 95 4.11 -1.94 8.55
CA ARG A 95 2.77 -1.49 8.94
C ARG A 95 2.44 -1.75 10.41
N ASN A 96 1.73 -0.83 11.06
CA ASN A 96 1.17 -1.05 12.39
C ASN A 96 2.24 -1.47 13.43
N ILE A 97 3.31 -0.67 13.52
CA ILE A 97 4.42 -0.91 14.46
C ILE A 97 4.45 0.25 15.46
N LYS A 98 4.58 0.02 16.78
CA LYS A 98 4.69 1.17 17.70
C LYS A 98 6.04 1.87 17.51
N LYS A 99 7.15 1.13 17.43
CA LYS A 99 8.50 1.69 17.24
C LYS A 99 9.31 0.90 16.21
N LEU A 100 9.69 1.54 15.11
CA LEU A 100 10.53 0.96 14.06
C LEU A 100 11.91 1.62 14.05
N ILE A 101 12.97 0.82 14.15
CA ILE A 101 14.35 1.30 14.23
C ILE A 101 15.13 0.70 13.05
N PHE A 102 15.62 1.55 12.16
CA PHE A 102 16.66 1.14 11.21
C PHE A 102 18.01 1.36 11.90
N ASP A 103 18.84 0.34 11.98
CA ASP A 103 20.17 0.48 12.58
C ASP A 103 21.14 1.21 11.65
N ASN A 104 22.29 1.63 12.19
CA ASN A 104 23.30 2.39 11.45
C ASN A 104 23.98 1.60 10.30
N THR A 105 23.68 0.31 10.13
CA THR A 105 24.19 -0.50 9.02
C THR A 105 23.38 -0.28 7.73
N VAL A 106 22.16 0.26 7.83
CA VAL A 106 21.28 0.51 6.69
C VAL A 106 21.74 1.76 5.94
N ASP A 107 22.20 1.57 4.71
CA ASP A 107 22.57 2.66 3.80
C ASP A 107 21.38 3.17 2.95
N LEU A 108 21.56 4.34 2.34
CA LEU A 108 20.53 4.99 1.53
C LEU A 108 20.11 4.16 0.31
N GLU A 109 21.03 3.39 -0.27
CA GLU A 109 20.74 2.56 -1.44
C GLU A 109 19.83 1.39 -1.05
N THR A 110 20.23 0.66 0.00
CA THR A 110 19.49 -0.44 0.59
C THR A 110 18.11 0.00 1.03
N PHE A 111 18.02 1.14 1.75
CA PHE A 111 16.73 1.70 2.15
C PHE A 111 15.83 1.99 0.94
N ASN A 112 16.36 2.65 -0.10
CA ASN A 112 15.53 2.98 -1.27
C ASN A 112 15.11 1.76 -2.08
N ARG A 113 16.01 0.79 -2.22
CA ARG A 113 15.79 -0.42 -3.00
C ARG A 113 14.85 -1.39 -2.30
N LYS A 114 15.03 -1.60 -0.99
CA LYS A 114 14.32 -2.62 -0.20
C LYS A 114 13.12 -2.08 0.55
N VAL A 115 13.11 -0.83 1.03
CA VAL A 115 11.93 -0.29 1.75
C VAL A 115 10.94 0.27 0.74
N GLN A 116 9.79 -0.38 0.60
CA GLN A 116 8.71 0.10 -0.26
C GLN A 116 7.95 1.25 0.41
N SER A 117 7.47 1.03 1.64
CA SER A 117 6.72 2.03 2.41
C SER A 117 6.66 1.71 3.90
N ILE A 118 6.46 2.75 4.72
CA ILE A 118 6.27 2.66 6.17
C ILE A 118 4.95 3.36 6.50
N VAL A 119 3.98 2.64 7.08
CA VAL A 119 2.61 3.12 7.24
C VAL A 119 2.07 2.81 8.64
N PHE A 120 1.38 3.75 9.29
CA PHE A 120 0.81 3.54 10.64
C PHE A 120 1.86 3.11 11.67
N VAL A 121 2.96 3.88 11.77
CA VAL A 121 4.01 3.65 12.77
C VAL A 121 4.04 4.83 13.74
N ASN A 122 4.08 4.62 15.06
CA ASN A 122 4.09 5.76 15.98
C ASN A 122 5.44 6.49 15.95
N GLU A 123 6.55 5.76 16.07
CA GLU A 123 7.90 6.31 16.00
C GLU A 123 8.78 5.52 15.02
N VAL A 124 9.43 6.24 14.11
CA VAL A 124 10.44 5.68 13.20
C VAL A 124 11.79 6.32 13.51
N ILE A 125 12.81 5.51 13.77
CA ILE A 125 14.19 5.95 13.97
C ILE A 125 15.00 5.59 12.73
N ILE A 126 15.62 6.61 12.13
CA ILE A 126 16.35 6.49 10.86
C ILE A 126 17.82 6.90 11.04
N PRO A 127 18.77 6.13 10.51
CA PRO A 127 20.17 6.51 10.44
C PRO A 127 20.43 7.87 9.77
N LYS A 128 21.34 8.68 10.32
CA LYS A 128 21.70 10.02 9.77
C LYS A 128 22.30 9.99 8.36
N ASN A 129 22.87 8.87 7.93
CA ASN A 129 23.35 8.67 6.57
C ASN A 129 22.21 8.62 5.52
N ILE A 130 20.95 8.55 5.94
CA ILE A 130 19.78 8.59 5.05
C ILE A 130 19.21 10.01 4.98
N ALA A 131 19.19 10.58 3.78
CA ALA A 131 18.66 11.93 3.56
C ALA A 131 17.18 12.04 3.98
N LYS A 132 16.87 13.06 4.81
CA LYS A 132 15.55 13.23 5.44
C LYS A 132 14.38 13.17 4.46
N LEU A 133 14.44 13.93 3.37
CA LEU A 133 13.35 13.99 2.38
C LEU A 133 13.16 12.66 1.63
N LYS A 134 14.26 11.92 1.39
CA LYS A 134 14.19 10.60 0.73
C LYS A 134 13.51 9.57 1.64
N ALA A 135 13.81 9.62 2.94
CA ALA A 135 13.12 8.79 3.93
C ALA A 135 11.63 9.15 4.01
N LEU A 136 11.30 10.43 4.19
CA LEU A 136 9.93 10.91 4.34
C LEU A 136 9.03 10.61 3.14
N ALA A 137 9.59 10.57 1.92
CA ALA A 137 8.83 10.19 0.72
C ALA A 137 8.20 8.79 0.79
N LYS A 138 8.73 7.88 1.62
CA LYS A 138 8.25 6.50 1.81
C LYS A 138 7.42 6.33 3.09
N ILE A 139 7.27 7.37 3.89
CA ILE A 139 6.63 7.32 5.21
C ILE A 139 5.24 7.98 5.15
N ARG A 140 4.21 7.30 5.66
CA ARG A 140 2.84 7.82 5.73
C ARG A 140 2.18 7.49 7.07
N PHE A 141 1.36 8.41 7.57
CA PHE A 141 0.63 8.22 8.83
C PHE A 141 1.56 7.84 10.00
N VAL A 142 2.68 8.54 10.12
CA VAL A 142 3.65 8.37 11.22
C VAL A 142 3.61 9.59 12.13
N LYS A 143 3.58 9.37 13.44
CA LYS A 143 3.47 10.46 14.43
C LYS A 143 4.80 11.17 14.64
N LYS A 144 5.91 10.43 14.65
CA LYS A 144 7.24 10.96 14.92
C LYS A 144 8.31 10.25 14.09
N VAL A 145 9.20 11.02 13.49
CA VAL A 145 10.42 10.53 12.85
C VAL A 145 11.62 11.12 13.58
N SER A 146 12.48 10.25 14.10
CA SER A 146 13.70 10.58 14.84
C SER A 146 14.91 10.07 14.05
N TYR A 147 16.09 10.63 14.32
CA TYR A 147 17.33 10.19 13.66
C TYR A 147 18.31 9.66 14.70
N SER A 148 18.85 8.45 14.48
CA SER A 148 19.89 7.89 15.35
C SER A 148 21.22 8.61 15.16
N GLU A 149 22.03 8.66 16.21
CA GLU A 149 23.34 9.34 16.17
C GLU A 149 24.35 8.67 15.24
#